data_AF-A0A1M5SQR3-F1
#
_entry.id   AF-A0A1M5SQR3-F1
#
_cell.length_a   1.000
_cell.length_b   1.000
_cell.length_c   1.000
_cell.angle_alpha   90.00
_cell.angle_beta   90.00
_cell.angle_gamma   90.00
#
_symmetry.space_group_name_H-M   'P 1'
#
loop_
_entity.id
_entity.type
_entity.pdbx_description
1 polymer ?
#
loop_
_entity_poly.entity_id
_entity_poly.type
_entity_poly.pdbx_seq_one_letter_code
_entity_poly.pdbx_strand_id
1 'polypeptide(L)'
;MKKFLFITFIFLSLLNFGEKIALIENNDIIFKEVELKNSSVEYLFEFLSSFENSLVPKDVLNAYYFVDTSLIIDLNSSLIQNFSAEDEVLFLLQILYTLFENVKGIDRIYIIVDGKQTNLLVKYINIYFSFPRELYKIPD
;
A
#
# COMPACT_ATOMS: atom_id res chain seq x y z
N MET A 1 -25.38 -31.29 16.54
CA MET A 1 -24.02 -31.04 15.97
C MET A 1 -24.05 -30.08 14.77
N LYS A 2 -24.88 -30.31 13.74
CA LYS A 2 -24.95 -29.40 12.55
C LYS A 2 -25.32 -27.93 12.85
N LYS A 3 -26.18 -27.68 13.85
CA LYS A 3 -26.59 -26.32 14.26
C LYS A 3 -25.47 -25.53 14.96
N PHE A 4 -24.57 -26.20 15.68
CA PHE A 4 -23.45 -25.56 16.39
C PHE A 4 -22.33 -25.14 15.43
N LEU A 5 -22.11 -25.90 14.35
CA LEU A 5 -21.19 -25.58 13.26
C LEU A 5 -21.59 -24.32 12.50
N PHE A 6 -22.90 -24.09 12.31
CA PHE A 6 -23.40 -22.88 11.65
C PHE A 6 -23.17 -21.62 12.49
N ILE A 7 -23.34 -21.71 13.81
CA ILE A 7 -23.16 -20.58 14.73
C ILE A 7 -21.67 -20.20 14.84
N THR A 8 -20.77 -21.18 14.86
CA THR A 8 -19.32 -20.92 14.84
C THR A 8 -18.84 -20.30 13.54
N PHE A 9 -19.42 -20.68 12.40
CA PHE A 9 -19.08 -20.08 11.10
C PHE A 9 -19.52 -18.60 11.00
N ILE A 10 -20.71 -18.27 11.55
CA ILE A 10 -21.19 -16.89 11.64
C ILE A 10 -20.32 -16.07 12.60
N PHE A 11 -19.88 -16.65 13.72
CA PHE A 11 -19.01 -15.96 14.68
C PHE A 11 -17.60 -15.69 14.12
N LEU A 12 -17.02 -16.62 13.33
CA LEU A 12 -15.74 -16.39 12.66
C LEU A 12 -15.85 -15.32 11.56
N SER A 13 -17.00 -15.22 10.87
CA SER A 13 -17.21 -14.18 9.85
C SER A 13 -17.33 -12.76 10.41
N LEU A 14 -17.45 -12.62 11.73
CA LEU A 14 -17.51 -11.33 12.44
C LEU A 14 -16.16 -10.89 13.00
N LEU A 15 -15.09 -11.66 12.80
CA LEU A 15 -13.72 -11.19 13.00
C LEU A 15 -13.39 -10.24 11.83
N ASN A 16 -13.96 -9.04 11.88
CA ASN A 16 -13.46 -7.91 11.12
C ASN A 16 -12.08 -7.59 11.70
N PHE A 17 -11.04 -8.13 11.09
CA PHE A 17 -9.71 -7.57 11.24
C PHE A 17 -9.80 -6.13 10.75
N GLY A 18 -9.48 -5.18 11.64
CA GLY A 18 -9.50 -3.76 11.30
C GLY A 18 -8.56 -3.50 10.13
N GLU A 19 -8.92 -2.54 9.28
CA GLU A 19 -8.04 -2.09 8.20
C GLU A 19 -6.78 -1.47 8.82
N LYS A 20 -5.60 -1.91 8.38
CA LYS A 20 -4.33 -1.36 8.84
C LYS A 20 -3.70 -0.50 7.75
N ILE A 21 -3.09 0.61 8.13
CA ILE A 21 -2.21 1.40 7.26
C ILE A 21 -0.79 1.37 7.79
N ALA A 22 0.18 1.50 6.89
CA ALA A 22 1.58 1.70 7.25
C ALA A 22 1.87 3.20 7.43
N LEU A 23 2.47 3.56 8.56
CA LEU A 23 2.95 4.91 8.87
C LEU A 23 4.42 4.84 9.30
N ILE A 24 5.07 5.99 9.41
CA ILE A 24 6.50 6.08 9.73
C ILE A 24 6.68 6.68 11.12
N GLU A 25 7.37 5.97 12.00
CA GLU A 25 7.73 6.48 13.33
C GLU A 25 9.17 6.06 13.64
N ASN A 26 10.01 7.02 14.06
CA ASN A 26 11.42 6.78 14.40
C ASN A 26 12.21 6.02 13.30
N ASN A 27 12.00 6.40 12.03
CA ASN A 27 12.62 5.78 10.84
C ASN A 27 12.25 4.30 10.61
N ASP A 28 11.13 3.85 11.15
CA ASP A 28 10.61 2.50 10.90
C ASP A 28 9.13 2.54 10.50
N ILE A 29 8.67 1.45 9.88
CA ILE A 29 7.26 1.25 9.53
C ILE A 29 6.50 0.73 10.74
N ILE A 30 5.46 1.47 11.12
CA ILE A 30 4.47 1.04 12.10
C ILE A 30 3.13 0.79 11.43
N PHE A 31 2.37 -0.16 11.96
CA PHE A 31 1.02 -0.48 11.47
C PHE A 31 -0.03 0.07 12.43
N LYS A 32 -0.97 0.82 11.89
CA LYS A 32 -2.04 1.44 12.66
C LYS A 32 -3.39 1.00 12.14
N GLU A 33 -4.23 0.50 13.04
CA GLU A 33 -5.64 0.26 12.75
C GLU A 33 -6.37 1.59 12.51
N VAL A 34 -7.15 1.62 11.45
CA VAL A 34 -7.93 2.78 11.01
C VAL A 34 -9.30 2.34 10.52
N GLU A 35 -10.23 3.28 10.47
CA GLU A 35 -11.53 3.10 9.82
C GLU A 35 -11.47 3.79 8.45
N LEU A 36 -11.35 3.00 7.37
CA LEU A 36 -11.35 3.56 6.02
C LEU A 36 -12.79 3.71 5.54
N LYS A 37 -13.06 4.83 4.85
CA LYS A 37 -14.37 5.03 4.21
C LYS A 37 -14.55 4.15 2.97
N ASN A 38 -13.44 3.84 2.31
CA ASN A 38 -13.36 2.91 1.19
C ASN A 38 -11.90 2.46 1.02
N SER A 39 -11.66 1.42 0.22
CA SER A 39 -10.32 0.86 -0.02
C SER A 39 -9.85 1.07 -1.46
N SER A 40 -10.32 2.14 -2.13
CA SER A 40 -9.82 2.49 -3.47
C SER A 40 -8.38 2.96 -3.40
N VAL A 41 -7.60 2.69 -4.44
CA VAL A 41 -6.18 3.09 -4.50
C VAL A 41 -6.05 4.60 -4.33
N GLU A 42 -6.85 5.37 -5.06
CA GLU A 42 -6.88 6.84 -4.97
C GLU A 42 -7.14 7.33 -3.55
N TYR A 43 -8.17 6.79 -2.89
CA TYR A 43 -8.49 7.18 -1.51
C TYR A 43 -7.37 6.82 -0.53
N LEU A 44 -6.73 5.67 -0.69
CA LEU A 44 -5.61 5.28 0.18
C LEU A 44 -4.43 6.25 0.05
N PHE A 45 -4.12 6.71 -1.15
CA PHE A 45 -3.08 7.72 -1.36
C PHE A 45 -3.47 9.08 -0.74
N GLU A 46 -4.70 9.54 -0.96
CA GLU A 46 -5.21 10.77 -0.34
C GLU A 46 -5.18 10.66 1.20
N PHE A 47 -5.64 9.52 1.73
CA PHE A 47 -5.70 9.26 3.16
C PHE A 47 -4.31 9.26 3.78
N LEU A 48 -3.35 8.54 3.19
CA LEU A 48 -1.95 8.54 3.65
C LEU A 48 -1.36 9.94 3.62
N SER A 49 -1.63 10.75 2.59
CA SER A 49 -1.09 12.11 2.48
C SER A 49 -1.60 13.07 3.57
N SER A 50 -2.64 12.68 4.31
CA SER A 50 -3.22 13.49 5.39
C SER A 50 -2.56 13.28 6.76
N PHE A 51 -1.70 12.28 6.90
CA PHE A 51 -0.99 11.99 8.16
C PHE A 51 0.33 12.75 8.24
N GLU A 52 0.63 13.34 9.40
CA GLU A 52 1.92 14.01 9.65
C GLU A 52 3.12 13.05 9.53
N ASN A 53 2.90 11.79 9.88
CA ASN A 53 3.92 10.72 9.89
C ASN A 53 3.94 9.92 8.57
N SER A 54 3.55 10.55 7.47
CA SER A 54 3.53 9.94 6.15
C SER A 54 4.53 10.61 5.23
N LEU A 55 5.23 9.81 4.43
CA LEU A 55 6.08 10.33 3.35
C LEU A 55 5.31 10.45 2.04
N VAL A 56 4.04 10.04 1.97
CA VAL A 56 3.23 10.12 0.75
C VAL A 56 2.83 11.57 0.49
N PRO A 57 3.38 12.25 -0.54
CA PRO A 57 2.98 13.61 -0.85
C PRO A 57 1.56 13.62 -1.42
N LYS A 58 0.85 14.72 -1.19
CA LYS A 58 -0.41 14.97 -1.88
C LYS A 58 -0.20 14.94 -3.40
N ASP A 59 -1.14 14.34 -4.13
CA ASP A 59 -1.15 14.28 -5.60
C ASP A 59 0.04 13.50 -6.23
N VAL A 60 0.71 12.64 -5.45
CA VAL A 60 1.82 11.81 -5.96
C VAL A 60 1.35 10.70 -6.90
N LEU A 61 0.10 10.24 -6.79
CA LEU A 61 -0.47 9.24 -7.67
C LEU A 61 -1.02 9.92 -8.94
N ASN A 62 -0.38 9.69 -10.08
CA ASN A 62 -0.87 10.16 -11.38
C ASN A 62 -2.05 9.30 -11.86
N ALA A 63 -1.91 7.98 -11.77
CA ALA A 63 -2.89 7.01 -12.24
C ALA A 63 -2.66 5.63 -11.60
N TYR A 64 -3.66 4.76 -11.70
CA TYR A 64 -3.53 3.35 -11.38
C TYR A 64 -4.39 2.49 -12.30
N TYR A 65 -3.97 1.24 -12.51
CA TYR A 65 -4.65 0.29 -13.38
C TYR A 65 -4.58 -1.11 -12.80
N PHE A 66 -5.66 -1.87 -12.95
CA PHE A 66 -5.67 -3.31 -12.67
C PHE A 66 -5.49 -4.09 -13.97
N VAL A 67 -4.53 -5.01 -13.99
CA VAL A 67 -4.29 -5.94 -15.09
C VAL A 67 -4.23 -7.34 -14.50
N ASP A 68 -5.30 -8.12 -14.70
CA ASP A 68 -5.49 -9.40 -14.01
C ASP A 68 -5.39 -9.22 -12.48
N THR A 69 -4.51 -9.95 -11.79
CA THR A 69 -4.24 -9.79 -10.35
C THR A 69 -3.16 -8.75 -10.03
N SER A 70 -2.68 -8.01 -11.04
CA SER A 70 -1.63 -7.00 -10.85
C SER A 70 -2.21 -5.61 -10.70
N LEU A 71 -1.68 -4.83 -9.75
CA LEU A 71 -1.92 -3.39 -9.66
C LEU A 71 -0.71 -2.65 -10.22
N ILE A 72 -0.94 -1.76 -11.19
CA ILE A 72 0.08 -0.85 -11.70
C ILE A 72 -0.22 0.52 -11.13
N ILE A 73 0.76 1.16 -10.47
CA ILE A 73 0.67 2.54 -9.99
C ILE A 73 1.65 3.44 -10.74
N ASP A 74 1.19 4.61 -11.15
CA ASP A 74 2.00 5.65 -11.78
C ASP A 74 2.24 6.79 -10.80
N LEU A 75 3.51 7.05 -10.50
CA LEU A 75 3.93 8.04 -9.51
C LEU A 75 4.54 9.28 -10.18
N ASN A 76 4.25 10.43 -9.60
CA ASN A 76 4.78 11.72 -10.02
C ASN A 76 6.18 11.95 -9.43
N SER A 77 7.22 11.92 -10.28
CA SER A 77 8.60 12.06 -9.81
C SER A 77 8.90 13.41 -9.18
N SER A 78 8.24 14.48 -9.63
CA SER A 78 8.53 15.85 -9.19
C SER A 78 8.25 16.07 -7.70
N LEU A 79 7.35 15.27 -7.13
CA LEU A 79 6.94 15.32 -5.72
C LEU A 79 7.84 14.49 -4.80
N ILE A 80 8.66 13.60 -5.36
CA ILE A 80 9.55 12.68 -4.60
C ILE A 80 11.02 12.82 -4.97
N GLN A 81 11.38 13.72 -5.91
CA GLN A 81 12.74 13.88 -6.45
C GLN A 81 13.84 14.16 -5.42
N ASN A 82 13.46 14.70 -4.26
CA ASN A 82 14.38 15.13 -3.20
C ASN A 82 14.50 14.12 -2.06
N PHE A 83 13.88 12.95 -2.17
CA PHE A 83 14.00 11.91 -1.17
C PHE A 83 15.46 11.46 -1.01
N SER A 84 15.84 11.28 0.25
CA SER A 84 17.04 10.52 0.59
C SER A 84 16.85 9.05 0.24
N ALA A 85 17.93 8.26 0.28
CA ALA A 85 17.82 6.81 0.05
C ALA A 85 16.90 6.14 1.09
N GLU A 86 16.90 6.62 2.33
CA GLU A 86 16.05 6.11 3.40
C GLU A 86 14.58 6.50 3.17
N ASP A 87 14.31 7.76 2.81
CA ASP A 87 12.96 8.22 2.50
C ASP A 87 12.35 7.46 1.31
N GLU A 88 13.14 7.20 0.27
CA GLU A 88 12.68 6.43 -0.90
C GLU A 88 12.24 5.02 -0.47
N VAL A 89 12.95 4.40 0.48
CA VAL A 89 12.63 3.05 0.99
C VAL A 89 11.38 3.09 1.82
N LEU A 90 11.31 4.01 2.79
CA LEU A 90 10.18 4.11 3.71
C LEU A 90 8.89 4.50 2.98
N PHE A 91 8.96 5.44 2.03
CA PHE A 91 7.84 5.80 1.16
C PHE A 91 7.32 4.60 0.38
N LEU A 92 8.22 3.85 -0.25
CA LEU A 92 7.82 2.68 -1.03
C LEU A 92 7.18 1.61 -0.16
N LEU A 93 7.80 1.28 0.99
CA LEU A 93 7.25 0.29 1.93
C LEU A 93 5.89 0.73 2.48
N GLN A 94 5.73 2.00 2.84
CA GLN A 94 4.47 2.57 3.30
C GLN A 94 3.34 2.34 2.28
N ILE A 95 3.61 2.61 1.00
CA ILE A 95 2.64 2.37 -0.08
C ILE A 95 2.36 0.88 -0.24
N LEU A 96 3.40 0.05 -0.37
CA LEU A 96 3.25 -1.39 -0.64
C LEU A 96 2.44 -2.08 0.46
N TYR A 97 2.80 -1.89 1.73
CA TYR A 97 2.07 -2.48 2.85
C TYR A 97 0.63 -2.02 2.89
N THR A 98 0.39 -0.72 2.77
CA THR A 98 -0.97 -0.16 2.82
C THR A 98 -1.84 -0.69 1.68
N LEU A 99 -1.30 -0.75 0.45
CA LEU A 99 -2.04 -1.26 -0.71
C LEU A 99 -2.30 -2.76 -0.60
N PHE A 100 -1.32 -3.57 -0.18
CA PHE A 100 -1.56 -5.00 -0.03
C PHE A 100 -2.61 -5.27 1.05
N GLU A 101 -2.56 -4.57 2.18
CA GLU A 101 -3.53 -4.78 3.25
C GLU A 101 -4.97 -4.48 2.80
N ASN A 102 -5.16 -3.36 2.10
CA ASN A 102 -6.51 -2.82 1.89
C ASN A 102 -7.08 -3.10 0.49
N VAL A 103 -6.23 -3.32 -0.52
CA VAL A 103 -6.68 -3.60 -1.89
C VAL A 103 -6.80 -5.11 -2.09
N LYS A 104 -8.04 -5.59 -2.20
CA LYS A 104 -8.34 -7.02 -2.36
C LYS A 104 -8.08 -7.50 -3.79
N GLY A 105 -7.69 -8.76 -3.93
CA GLY A 105 -7.55 -9.44 -5.22
C GLY A 105 -6.25 -9.19 -5.97
N ILE A 106 -5.37 -8.31 -5.47
CA ILE A 106 -4.04 -8.09 -6.07
C ILE A 106 -3.02 -9.07 -5.50
N ASP A 107 -2.14 -9.62 -6.32
CA ASP A 107 -1.02 -10.48 -5.90
C ASP A 107 0.35 -9.80 -6.05
N ARG A 108 0.42 -8.71 -6.83
CA ARG A 108 1.64 -7.94 -7.06
C ARG A 108 1.35 -6.49 -7.43
N ILE A 109 2.34 -5.64 -7.19
CA ILE A 109 2.32 -4.22 -7.54
C ILE A 109 3.47 -3.92 -8.49
N TYR A 110 3.18 -3.28 -9.63
CA TYR A 110 4.17 -2.66 -10.51
C TYR A 110 4.15 -1.16 -10.31
N ILE A 111 5.33 -0.54 -10.38
CA ILE A 111 5.48 0.90 -10.24
C ILE A 111 6.06 1.44 -11.54
N ILE A 112 5.40 2.46 -12.06
CA ILE A 112 5.89 3.30 -13.16
C ILE A 112 5.98 4.74 -12.66
N VAL A 113 6.79 5.55 -13.36
CA VAL A 113 7.05 6.93 -12.98
C VAL A 113 6.84 7.82 -14.19
N ASP A 114 6.01 8.85 -14.03
CA ASP A 114 5.60 9.77 -15.09
C ASP A 114 5.18 9.05 -16.38
N GLY A 115 4.39 7.98 -16.23
CA GLY A 115 3.86 7.16 -17.32
C GLY A 115 4.88 6.23 -17.99
N LYS A 116 6.06 6.03 -17.41
CA LYS A 116 7.13 5.20 -18.00
C LYS A 116 7.62 4.13 -17.05
N GLN A 117 7.86 2.94 -17.60
CA GLN A 117 8.63 1.91 -16.88
C GLN A 117 10.08 2.37 -16.77
N THR A 118 10.56 2.49 -15.54
CA THR A 118 11.94 2.85 -15.22
C THR A 118 12.60 1.75 -14.40
N ASN A 119 13.93 1.81 -14.33
CA ASN A 119 14.68 0.93 -13.44
C ASN A 119 14.66 1.43 -12.00
N LEU A 120 14.61 2.75 -11.80
CA LEU A 120 14.70 3.39 -10.49
C LEU A 120 13.43 4.18 -10.20
N LEU A 121 13.00 4.21 -8.94
CA LEU A 121 11.87 5.03 -8.49
C LEU A 121 12.23 6.52 -8.59
N VAL A 122 13.29 6.93 -7.91
CA VAL A 122 13.90 8.25 -8.11
C VAL A 122 15.38 8.10 -8.42
N LYS A 123 16.15 7.60 -7.45
CA LYS A 123 17.61 7.52 -7.54
C LYS A 123 18.18 6.22 -6.99
N TYR A 124 17.51 5.61 -6.01
CA TYR A 124 18.15 4.57 -5.19
C TYR A 124 17.49 3.21 -5.32
N ILE A 125 16.16 3.13 -5.49
CA ILE A 125 15.44 1.86 -5.41
C ILE A 125 15.10 1.34 -6.79
N ASN A 126 15.42 0.07 -7.02
CA ASN A 126 15.05 -0.61 -8.25
C ASN A 126 13.56 -0.97 -8.25
N ILE A 127 12.80 -0.46 -9.23
CA ILE A 127 11.37 -0.73 -9.45
C ILE A 127 11.07 -1.40 -10.79
N TYR A 128 12.10 -1.89 -11.48
CA TYR A 128 11.94 -2.56 -12.77
C TYR A 128 11.03 -3.79 -12.68
N PHE A 129 11.10 -4.49 -11.54
CA PHE A 129 10.31 -5.69 -11.28
C PHE A 129 9.09 -5.37 -10.42
N SER A 130 8.08 -6.22 -10.51
CA SER A 130 6.95 -6.16 -9.58
C SER A 130 7.35 -6.51 -8.16
N PHE A 131 6.61 -5.95 -7.22
CA PHE A 131 6.62 -6.31 -5.81
C PHE A 131 5.55 -7.37 -5.56
N PRO A 132 5.89 -8.63 -5.22
CA PRO A 132 4.91 -9.67 -4.95
C PRO A 132 4.41 -9.59 -3.50
N ARG A 133 3.09 -9.70 -3.30
CA ARG A 133 2.41 -9.60 -2.00
C ARG A 133 3.03 -10.48 -0.91
N GLU A 134 3.49 -11.67 -1.29
CA GLU A 134 4.02 -12.67 -0.36
C GLU A 134 5.21 -12.19 0.48
N LEU A 135 5.92 -11.16 0.00
CA LEU A 135 7.05 -10.53 0.70
C LEU A 135 6.62 -9.37 1.63
N TYR A 136 5.37 -8.93 1.56
CA TYR A 136 4.87 -7.73 2.23
C TYR A 136 3.66 -8.03 3.11
N LYS A 137 3.83 -8.94 4.06
CA LYS A 137 2.78 -9.30 5.02
C LYS A 137 2.84 -8.40 6.25
N ILE A 138 1.72 -7.78 6.59
CA ILE A 138 1.57 -7.06 7.85
C ILE A 138 1.42 -8.11 8.97
N PRO A 139 2.16 -7.97 10.10
CA PRO A 139 1.95 -8.82 11.27
C PRO A 139 0.53 -8.67 11.83
N ASP A 140 -0.07 -9.79 12.21
CA ASP A 140 -1.37 -9.84 12.87
C ASP A 140 -1.36 -9.11 14.23
#